data_AF-A0A9P8DWR5-F1
#
_entry.id   AF-A0A9P8DWR5-F1
#
_cell.length_a   1.000
_cell.length_b   1.000
_cell.length_c   1.000
_cell.angle_alpha   90.00
_cell.angle_beta   90.00
_cell.angle_gamma   90.00
#
_symmetry.space_group_name_H-M   'P 1'
#
loop_
_entity.id
_entity.type
_entity.pdbx_description
1 polymer ?
#
loop_
_entity_poly.entity_id
_entity_poly.type
_entity_poly.pdbx_seq_one_letter_code
_entity_poly.pdbx_strand_id
1 'polypeptide(L)'
;MCGIFACHSHPDVQKFKPTALRMGKQIRHRGPDWSGNHTSNNTILVHERLSIVGVDSGAQPLLNEDGSIALAVNGEIYNHKVLRKHLSKPYDFKTHSDCEVIIPLYMEHGIDTPKFLDGMFSWVLHDKKQDRVLAAR
;
A
#
# COMPACT_ATOMS: atom_id res chain seq x y z
N MET A 1 14.78 0.60 3.60
CA MET A 1 13.48 -0.12 3.62
C MET A 1 12.45 0.80 4.21
N CYS A 2 11.29 1.01 3.58
CA CYS A 2 10.23 1.94 4.00
C CYS A 2 9.62 1.63 5.40
N GLY A 3 8.79 2.55 5.89
CA GLY A 3 7.96 2.40 7.09
C GLY A 3 6.47 2.42 6.76
N ILE A 4 5.68 1.58 7.45
CA ILE A 4 4.21 1.56 7.35
C ILE A 4 3.61 1.72 8.74
N PHE A 5 2.60 2.57 8.86
CA PHE A 5 1.71 2.64 10.01
C PHE A 5 0.25 2.61 9.54
N ALA A 6 -0.60 1.88 10.25
CA ALA A 6 -2.02 1.77 9.92
C ALA A 6 -2.88 1.75 11.19
N CYS A 7 -4.06 2.36 11.11
CA CYS A 7 -5.08 2.25 12.15
C CYS A 7 -6.44 2.05 11.47
N HIS A 8 -7.12 0.95 11.80
CA HIS A 8 -8.41 0.57 11.24
C HIS A 8 -9.53 0.80 12.25
N SER A 9 -10.71 1.20 11.77
CA SER A 9 -11.92 1.41 12.57
C SER A 9 -11.74 2.36 13.76
N HIS A 10 -10.95 3.43 13.61
CA HIS A 10 -10.81 4.44 14.64
C HIS A 10 -12.13 5.24 14.79
N PRO A 11 -12.68 5.41 16.01
CA PRO A 11 -14.00 6.04 16.22
C PRO A 11 -14.14 7.45 15.63
N ASP A 12 -13.05 8.21 15.64
CA ASP A 12 -12.93 9.52 14.98
C ASP A 12 -11.56 9.63 14.29
N VAL A 13 -11.45 9.07 13.10
CA VAL A 13 -10.18 9.01 12.36
C VAL A 13 -9.66 10.39 11.97
N GLN A 14 -10.57 11.36 11.75
CA GLN A 14 -10.19 12.72 11.37
C GLN A 14 -9.50 13.44 12.51
N LYS A 15 -10.04 13.35 13.74
CA LYS A 15 -9.38 13.88 14.94
C LYS A 15 -8.10 13.11 15.30
N PHE A 16 -8.04 11.81 15.00
CA PHE A 16 -6.86 10.99 15.26
C PHE A 16 -5.72 11.20 14.28
N LYS A 17 -6.00 11.67 13.06
CA LYS A 17 -5.01 11.83 11.99
C LYS A 17 -3.69 12.50 12.41
N PRO A 18 -3.66 13.61 13.17
CA PRO A 18 -2.40 14.20 13.64
C PRO A 18 -1.57 13.25 14.51
N THR A 19 -2.22 12.43 15.34
CA THR A 19 -1.56 11.39 16.16
C THR A 19 -1.01 10.27 15.30
N ALA A 20 -1.80 9.78 14.33
CA ALA A 20 -1.34 8.78 13.37
C ALA A 20 -0.11 9.25 12.58
N LEU A 21 -0.10 10.50 12.13
CA LEU A 21 1.07 11.08 11.43
C LEU A 21 2.29 11.18 12.36
N ARG A 22 2.11 11.52 13.64
CA ARG A 22 3.20 11.52 14.62
C ARG A 22 3.75 10.11 14.87
N MET A 23 2.89 9.10 14.89
CA MET A 23 3.27 7.69 15.00
C MET A 23 4.05 7.22 13.77
N GLY A 24 3.58 7.54 12.55
CA GLY A 24 4.33 7.28 11.31
C GLY A 24 5.71 7.94 11.31
N LYS A 25 5.83 9.17 11.80
CA LYS A 25 7.13 9.87 11.91
C LYS A 25 8.14 9.17 12.82
N GLN A 26 7.71 8.38 13.81
CA GLN A 26 8.66 7.62 14.66
C GLN A 26 9.48 6.60 13.85
N ILE A 27 8.93 6.11 12.73
CA ILE A 27 9.59 5.17 11.84
C ILE A 27 10.18 5.84 10.58
N ARG A 28 10.23 7.19 10.53
CA ARG A 28 10.76 7.93 9.36
C ARG A 28 12.21 7.62 9.01
N HIS A 29 13.03 7.20 9.97
CA HIS A 29 14.41 6.78 9.72
C HIS A 29 14.52 5.62 8.70
N ARG A 30 13.44 4.87 8.48
CA ARG A 30 13.31 3.82 7.47
C ARG A 30 13.10 4.38 6.05
N GLY A 31 12.33 5.45 5.93
CA GLY A 31 11.97 6.08 4.66
C GLY A 31 12.09 7.61 4.73
N PRO A 32 13.31 8.16 4.57
CA PRO A 32 13.56 9.58 4.77
C PRO A 32 13.11 10.48 3.61
N ASP A 33 12.86 9.91 2.43
CA ASP A 33 12.72 10.70 1.19
C ASP A 33 11.36 11.37 1.08
N TRP A 34 10.30 10.69 1.55
CA TRP A 34 8.93 11.20 1.40
C TRP A 34 7.97 10.56 2.41
N SER A 35 6.91 11.30 2.79
CA SER A 35 5.88 10.83 3.72
C SER A 35 4.49 10.96 3.10
N GLY A 36 3.67 9.93 3.21
CA GLY A 36 2.30 9.90 2.68
C GLY A 36 1.28 9.35 3.65
N ASN A 37 0.02 9.68 3.40
CA ASN A 37 -1.10 9.13 4.15
C ASN A 37 -2.36 9.09 3.30
N HIS A 38 -3.25 8.16 3.64
CA HIS A 38 -4.58 8.07 3.07
C HIS A 38 -5.59 7.74 4.16
N THR A 39 -6.71 8.45 4.17
CA THR A 39 -7.83 8.21 5.11
C THR A 39 -9.07 7.88 4.31
N SER A 40 -9.74 6.79 4.66
CA SER A 40 -10.98 6.35 4.05
C SER A 40 -11.80 5.54 5.06
N ASN A 41 -13.12 5.74 5.09
CA ASN A 41 -13.98 5.31 6.19
C ASN A 41 -13.36 5.74 7.54
N ASN A 42 -13.22 4.79 8.47
CA ASN A 42 -12.60 4.98 9.78
C ASN A 42 -11.15 4.46 9.81
N THR A 43 -10.51 4.33 8.64
CA THR A 43 -9.16 3.77 8.48
C THR A 43 -8.18 4.84 8.01
N ILE A 44 -6.96 4.81 8.54
CA ILE A 44 -5.83 5.60 8.06
C ILE A 44 -4.60 4.71 7.80
N LEU A 45 -3.99 4.90 6.63
CA LEU A 45 -2.68 4.38 6.27
C LEU A 45 -1.68 5.54 6.23
N VAL A 46 -0.48 5.31 6.74
CA VAL A 46 0.66 6.24 6.72
C VAL A 46 1.89 5.48 6.23
N HIS A 47 2.66 6.10 5.35
CA HIS A 47 3.84 5.52 4.74
C HIS A 47 5.02 6.49 4.78
N GLU A 48 6.19 5.98 5.12
CA GLU A 48 7.47 6.69 5.07
C GLU A 48 8.33 5.99 4.02
N ARG A 49 8.66 6.68 2.92
CA ARG A 49 9.25 6.09 1.71
C ARG A 49 10.76 6.27 1.67
N LEU A 50 11.46 5.18 1.38
CA LEU A 50 12.80 5.19 0.79
C LEU A 50 12.64 4.86 -0.69
N SER A 51 13.02 5.77 -1.57
CA SER A 51 12.78 5.73 -3.00
C SER A 51 13.92 4.98 -3.69
N ILE A 52 13.69 3.69 -3.98
CA ILE A 52 14.67 2.84 -4.69
C ILE A 52 14.23 2.62 -6.15
N VAL A 53 12.98 2.19 -6.35
CA VAL A 53 12.37 1.95 -7.68
C VAL A 53 11.24 2.94 -7.94
N GLY A 54 11.18 3.49 -9.15
CA GLY A 54 10.11 4.40 -9.57
C GLY A 54 10.11 5.71 -8.78
N VAL A 55 11.27 6.37 -8.68
CA VAL A 55 11.50 7.57 -7.84
C VAL A 55 10.40 8.62 -8.02
N ASP A 56 9.97 8.85 -9.26
CA ASP A 56 9.04 9.93 -9.62
C ASP A 56 7.54 9.59 -9.53
N SER A 57 7.17 8.30 -9.38
CA SER A 57 5.75 7.87 -9.43
C SER A 57 5.32 6.89 -8.33
N GLY A 58 6.22 6.48 -7.43
CA GLY A 58 5.93 5.47 -6.39
C GLY A 58 5.48 6.02 -5.05
N ALA A 59 4.84 7.20 -4.99
CA ALA A 59 4.31 7.74 -3.74
C ALA A 59 3.23 6.81 -3.16
N GLN A 60 3.27 6.57 -1.85
CA GLN A 60 2.36 5.63 -1.18
C GLN A 60 1.59 6.30 -0.04
N PRO A 61 0.35 5.90 0.28
CA PRO A 61 -0.35 4.71 -0.21
C PRO A 61 -0.72 4.76 -1.70
N LEU A 62 -0.51 3.63 -2.39
CA LEU A 62 -0.95 3.42 -3.77
C LEU A 62 -2.47 3.22 -3.78
N LEU A 63 -3.16 3.86 -4.72
CA LEU A 63 -4.60 3.77 -4.89
C LEU A 63 -4.94 3.12 -6.22
N ASN A 64 -5.94 2.25 -6.23
CA ASN A 64 -6.52 1.77 -7.48
C ASN A 64 -7.29 2.90 -8.20
N GLU A 65 -7.87 2.62 -9.38
CA GLU A 65 -8.53 3.61 -10.23
C GLU A 65 -9.56 4.48 -9.47
N ASP A 66 -10.53 3.82 -8.84
CA ASP A 66 -11.66 4.44 -8.12
C ASP A 66 -11.34 4.80 -6.66
N GLY A 67 -10.11 4.56 -6.19
CA GLY A 67 -9.69 4.80 -4.82
C GLY A 67 -10.38 3.92 -3.77
N SER A 68 -11.05 2.83 -4.17
CA SER A 68 -11.65 1.88 -3.24
C SER A 68 -10.63 0.99 -2.55
N ILE A 69 -9.45 0.80 -3.14
CA ILE A 69 -8.33 0.05 -2.57
C ILE A 69 -7.17 1.00 -2.33
N ALA A 70 -6.63 0.98 -1.10
CA ALA A 70 -5.42 1.70 -0.73
C ALA A 70 -4.35 0.74 -0.20
N LEU A 71 -3.12 0.87 -0.67
CA LEU A 71 -2.02 -0.08 -0.39
C LEU A 71 -0.76 0.65 0.07
N ALA A 72 -0.19 0.25 1.20
CA ALA A 72 1.12 0.69 1.69
C ALA A 72 2.06 -0.51 1.79
N VAL A 73 3.27 -0.40 1.23
CA VAL A 73 4.23 -1.48 1.04
C VAL A 73 5.64 -1.05 1.44
N ASN A 74 6.30 -1.90 2.21
CA ASN A 74 7.73 -1.89 2.45
C ASN A 74 8.28 -3.20 1.89
N GLY A 75 8.89 -3.15 0.72
CA GLY A 75 9.35 -4.34 0.02
C GLY A 75 9.69 -4.08 -1.43
N GLU A 76 10.05 -5.15 -2.11
CA GLU A 76 10.28 -5.23 -3.54
C GLU A 76 9.65 -6.51 -4.08
N ILE A 77 8.85 -6.41 -5.13
CA ILE A 77 8.22 -7.54 -5.83
C ILE A 77 9.00 -7.83 -7.11
N TYR A 78 9.91 -8.80 -7.06
CA TYR A 78 10.85 -9.12 -8.14
C TYR A 78 10.15 -9.59 -9.41
N ASN A 79 9.09 -10.39 -9.28
CA ASN A 79 8.33 -10.91 -10.41
C ASN A 79 7.25 -9.93 -10.95
N HIS A 80 7.21 -8.67 -10.52
CA HIS A 80 6.13 -7.73 -10.88
C HIS A 80 5.91 -7.58 -12.39
N LYS A 81 6.97 -7.62 -13.21
CA LYS A 81 6.86 -7.53 -14.69
C LYS A 81 6.16 -8.74 -15.29
N VAL A 82 6.37 -9.92 -14.72
CA VAL A 82 5.71 -11.16 -15.15
C VAL A 82 4.24 -11.09 -14.75
N LEU A 83 3.97 -10.75 -13.49
CA LEU A 83 2.61 -10.63 -12.96
C LEU A 83 1.76 -9.62 -13.75
N ARG A 84 2.31 -8.43 -14.06
CA ARG A 84 1.65 -7.41 -14.88
C ARG A 84 1.18 -7.92 -16.26
N LYS A 85 1.89 -8.89 -16.84
CA LYS A 85 1.55 -9.48 -18.16
C LYS A 85 0.54 -10.62 -18.08
N HIS A 86 0.36 -11.22 -16.90
CA HIS A 86 -0.45 -12.44 -16.71
C HIS A 86 -1.70 -12.20 -15.86
N LEU A 87 -2.11 -10.94 -15.68
CA LEU A 87 -3.39 -10.64 -15.04
C LEU A 87 -4.54 -11.23 -15.86
N SER A 88 -5.52 -11.81 -15.17
CA SER A 88 -6.74 -12.34 -15.80
C SER A 88 -7.63 -11.23 -16.35
N LYS A 89 -7.57 -10.04 -15.74
CA LYS A 89 -8.31 -8.83 -16.16
C LYS A 89 -7.34 -7.68 -16.42
N PRO A 90 -7.62 -6.85 -17.45
CA PRO A 90 -6.87 -5.60 -17.64
C PRO A 90 -6.91 -4.73 -16.38
N TYR A 91 -5.78 -4.13 -16.04
CA TYR A 91 -5.64 -3.17 -14.95
C TYR A 91 -4.81 -1.99 -15.41
N ASP A 92 -5.37 -0.79 -15.29
CA ASP A 92 -4.70 0.46 -15.66
C ASP A 92 -3.76 0.91 -14.55
N PHE A 93 -2.50 0.52 -14.67
CA PHE A 93 -1.45 0.89 -13.73
C PHE A 93 -1.18 2.39 -13.76
N LYS A 94 -1.20 3.02 -12.58
CA LYS A 94 -0.93 4.45 -12.39
C LYS A 94 0.55 4.75 -12.18
N THR A 95 1.34 3.74 -11.82
CA THR A 95 2.75 3.91 -11.44
C THR A 95 3.65 2.84 -12.06
N HIS A 96 4.94 3.15 -12.09
CA HIS A 96 5.99 2.18 -12.41
C HIS A 96 6.49 1.41 -11.18
N SER A 97 5.83 1.56 -10.01
CA SER A 97 6.20 0.81 -8.81
C SER A 97 5.94 -0.68 -9.01
N ASP A 98 6.92 -1.49 -8.63
CA ASP A 98 6.81 -2.94 -8.53
C ASP A 98 5.67 -3.38 -7.59
N CYS A 99 5.43 -2.61 -6.54
CA CYS A 99 4.44 -2.89 -5.51
C CYS A 99 2.98 -2.73 -5.98
N GLU A 100 2.70 -1.96 -7.04
CA GLU A 100 1.32 -1.71 -7.49
C GLU A 100 0.62 -2.99 -7.97
N VAL A 101 1.37 -4.01 -8.39
CA VAL A 101 0.80 -5.29 -8.86
C VAL A 101 0.02 -6.05 -7.79
N ILE A 102 0.25 -5.73 -6.50
CA ILE A 102 -0.51 -6.31 -5.39
C ILE A 102 -2.00 -5.92 -5.47
N ILE A 103 -2.33 -4.73 -5.97
CA ILE A 103 -3.71 -4.26 -6.09
C ILE A 103 -4.55 -5.16 -7.02
N PRO A 104 -4.19 -5.34 -8.32
CA PRO A 104 -4.96 -6.22 -9.20
C PRO A 104 -4.90 -7.69 -8.75
N LEU A 105 -3.79 -8.16 -8.17
CA LEU A 105 -3.74 -9.53 -7.63
C LEU A 105 -4.68 -9.72 -6.43
N TYR A 106 -4.88 -8.71 -5.59
CA TYR A 106 -5.89 -8.73 -4.54
C TYR A 106 -7.31 -8.76 -5.11
N MET A 107 -7.56 -8.01 -6.19
CA MET A 107 -8.85 -8.04 -6.87
C MET A 107 -9.17 -9.40 -7.49
N GLU A 108 -8.16 -10.16 -7.93
CA GLU A 108 -8.32 -11.50 -8.54
C GLU A 108 -8.33 -12.64 -7.51
N HIS A 109 -7.48 -12.57 -6.49
CA HIS A 109 -7.20 -13.70 -5.58
C HIS A 109 -7.51 -13.41 -4.11
N GLY A 110 -7.89 -12.18 -3.75
CA GLY A 110 -8.23 -11.81 -2.37
C GLY A 110 -7.10 -12.08 -1.38
N ILE A 111 -7.37 -12.88 -0.34
CA ILE A 111 -6.39 -13.20 0.71
C ILE A 111 -5.23 -14.06 0.22
N ASP A 112 -5.38 -14.72 -0.93
CA ASP A 112 -4.36 -15.62 -1.49
C ASP A 112 -3.27 -14.89 -2.28
N THR A 113 -3.38 -13.56 -2.47
CA THR A 113 -2.40 -12.73 -3.18
C THR A 113 -0.93 -13.01 -2.81
N PRO A 114 -0.53 -13.18 -1.52
CA PRO A 114 0.86 -13.45 -1.18
C PRO A 114 1.46 -14.69 -1.86
N LYS A 115 0.64 -15.69 -2.21
CA LYS A 115 1.11 -16.94 -2.84
C LYS A 115 1.73 -16.74 -4.23
N PHE A 116 1.44 -15.60 -4.86
CA PHE A 116 1.89 -15.27 -6.22
C PHE A 116 3.09 -14.31 -6.24
N LEU A 117 3.46 -13.75 -5.09
CA LEU A 117 4.50 -12.73 -5.00
C LEU A 117 5.87 -13.40 -4.80
N ASP A 118 6.81 -13.08 -5.69
CA ASP A 118 8.23 -13.39 -5.49
C ASP A 118 8.93 -12.07 -5.13
N GLY A 119 9.47 -12.00 -3.92
CA GLY A 119 9.96 -10.77 -3.35
C GLY A 119 10.15 -10.83 -1.84
N MET A 120 10.60 -9.70 -1.30
CA MET A 120 10.57 -9.44 0.14
C MET A 120 9.58 -8.32 0.37
N PHE A 121 8.57 -8.53 1.21
CA PHE A 121 7.57 -7.50 1.45
C PHE A 121 7.00 -7.52 2.86
N SER A 122 6.41 -6.38 3.20
CA SER A 122 5.43 -6.22 4.25
C SER A 122 4.46 -5.18 3.72
N TRP A 123 3.17 -5.47 3.75
CA TRP A 123 2.18 -4.53 3.23
C TRP A 123 0.91 -4.52 4.05
N VAL A 124 0.20 -3.39 3.95
CA VAL A 124 -1.14 -3.19 4.48
C VAL A 124 -2.03 -2.64 3.37
N LEU A 125 -3.14 -3.32 3.12
CA LEU A 125 -4.14 -2.96 2.12
C LEU A 125 -5.47 -2.69 2.81
N HIS A 126 -6.09 -1.55 2.52
CA HIS A 126 -7.44 -1.22 2.96
C HIS A 126 -8.41 -1.33 1.78
N ASP A 127 -9.43 -2.18 1.93
CA ASP A 127 -10.55 -2.28 1.01
C ASP A 127 -11.74 -1.52 1.61
N LYS A 128 -12.02 -0.35 1.05
CA LYS A 128 -13.10 0.54 1.49
C LYS A 128 -14.48 -0.08 1.31
N LYS A 129 -14.67 -0.88 0.24
CA LYS A 129 -15.99 -1.45 -0.10
C LYS A 129 -16.40 -2.53 0.89
N GLN A 130 -15.42 -3.32 1.33
CA GLN A 130 -15.63 -4.35 2.35
C GLN A 130 -15.36 -3.87 3.78
N ASP A 131 -14.93 -2.61 3.93
CA ASP A 131 -14.47 -1.99 5.18
C ASP A 131 -13.52 -2.91 5.98
N ARG A 132 -12.46 -3.39 5.31
CA ARG A 132 -11.50 -4.32 5.91
C ARG A 132 -10.06 -3.97 5.58
N VAL A 133 -9.16 -4.40 6.46
CA VAL A 133 -7.72 -4.33 6.24
C VAL A 133 -7.13 -5.72 6.10
N LEU A 134 -6.24 -5.88 5.12
CA LEU A 134 -5.40 -7.06 4.95
C LEU A 134 -3.95 -6.67 5.18
N ALA A 135 -3.19 -7.55 5.84
CA ALA A 135 -1.76 -7.39 6.01
C ALA A 135 -1.06 -8.70 5.71
N ALA A 136 0.10 -8.63 5.04
CA ALA A 136 0.94 -9.80 4.79
C ALA A 136 2.43 -9.42 4.85
N ARG A 137 3.25 -10.45 5.03
CA ARG A 137 4.71 -10.37 5.12
C ARG A 137 5.33 -11.68 4.64
#